data_AF-A0A554WW65-F1
#
_entry.id   AF-A0A554WW65-F1
#
_cell.length_a   1.000
_cell.length_b   1.000
_cell.length_c   1.000
_cell.angle_alpha   90.00
_cell.angle_beta   90.00
_cell.angle_gamma   90.00
#
_symmetry.space_group_name_H-M   'P 1'
#
loop_
_entity.id
_entity.type
_entity.pdbx_description
1 polymer ?
#
loop_
_entity_poly.entity_id
_entity_poly.type
_entity_poly.pdbx_seq_one_letter_code
_entity_poly.pdbx_strand_id
1 'polypeptide(L)'
;MDRTAPELLLPAGSLAHLRAAFDFGADAVYAGQPRYSLRARNNAFRLEQLAQGIAEAHARGKRFFVTSNLIAHNDKVRTYLRDLAPVVELHPDALIMADAGLIMLVREEMERGRWPEIPIHLSVQANTTNWAAVKFWQRAGVARIILSRELSLEEIAQIREACPDVELEVFVHGALCIAYSGRCLLSGYFNRRDPNQGTCTNACRWRYRTHAADETETGNVEPLAGAGCGSGCGGAQAPDDDTTAGRLSADFDFAYEQAQAEAMRATTGDGRRHPLADRVWLLEEASRPGELMPVMEDEHGTYILNSRDLRAVEYVQDLVRIGVDSLKIEGRTKSVYYVARTAQVYRQAIDDAVAGRPFDPALLHALEGLASRGYTSGLLVRRPAQAYQNYDQGHSTPTRSQYVGDVLDVRADGWALVETKNRFAVGDELEVIHPAGNRCVRVERMQNADGEPITVAAGNPLRVWVPLGEPVRGALLARRLVPQGAEA
;
A
#
# COMPACT_ATOMS: atom_id res chain seq x y z
N MET A 1 9.43 -0.83 -32.91
CA MET A 1 8.04 -1.20 -32.54
C MET A 1 7.50 -0.02 -31.78
N ASP A 2 6.50 0.65 -32.32
CA ASP A 2 5.76 1.69 -31.61
C ASP A 2 4.99 0.99 -30.48
N ARG A 3 5.53 1.05 -29.26
CA ARG A 3 4.98 0.35 -28.10
C ARG A 3 4.27 1.38 -27.24
N THR A 4 2.98 1.15 -27.03
CA THR A 4 2.14 1.97 -26.15
C THR A 4 2.75 2.02 -24.75
N ALA A 5 2.88 3.22 -24.22
CA ALA A 5 3.34 3.41 -22.84
C ALA A 5 2.37 2.71 -21.88
N PRO A 6 2.86 1.94 -20.88
CA PRO A 6 1.99 1.38 -19.86
C PRO A 6 1.28 2.48 -19.08
N GLU A 7 0.04 2.20 -18.70
CA GLU A 7 -0.70 3.02 -17.75
C GLU A 7 0.01 3.06 -16.40
N LEU A 8 0.15 4.26 -15.81
CA LEU A 8 0.56 4.39 -14.41
C LEU A 8 -0.67 4.52 -13.50
N LEU A 9 -0.95 3.46 -12.72
CA LEU A 9 -2.08 3.39 -11.81
C LEU A 9 -1.65 3.58 -10.34
N LEU A 10 -2.19 4.62 -9.69
CA LEU A 10 -1.90 4.94 -8.29
C LEU A 10 -3.09 4.74 -7.32
N PRO A 11 -2.84 4.46 -6.04
CA PRO A 11 -3.88 4.36 -5.04
C PRO A 11 -4.37 5.74 -4.60
N ALA A 12 -5.69 5.89 -4.43
CA ALA A 12 -6.29 7.05 -3.79
C ALA A 12 -6.92 6.66 -2.44
N GLY A 13 -6.34 7.12 -1.33
CA GLY A 13 -6.92 6.99 0.01
C GLY A 13 -7.91 8.11 0.37
N SER A 14 -7.79 9.27 -0.30
CA SER A 14 -8.71 10.41 -0.22
C SER A 14 -8.65 11.23 -1.52
N LEU A 15 -9.50 12.26 -1.65
CA LEU A 15 -9.47 13.19 -2.80
C LEU A 15 -8.14 13.95 -2.92
N ALA A 16 -7.46 14.25 -1.80
CA ALA A 16 -6.14 14.87 -1.83
C ALA A 16 -5.09 13.95 -2.48
N HIS A 17 -5.14 12.64 -2.18
CA HIS A 17 -4.28 11.65 -2.82
C HIS A 17 -4.58 11.53 -4.32
N LEU A 18 -5.86 11.54 -4.71
CA LEU A 18 -6.27 11.51 -6.12
C LEU A 18 -5.68 12.68 -6.90
N ARG A 19 -5.83 13.90 -6.38
CA ARG A 19 -5.34 15.12 -7.05
C ARG A 19 -3.83 15.08 -7.18
N ALA A 20 -3.12 14.75 -6.10
CA ALA A 20 -1.68 14.60 -6.14
C ALA A 20 -1.21 13.51 -7.12
N ALA A 21 -1.90 12.36 -7.19
CA ALA A 21 -1.56 11.33 -8.16
C ALA A 21 -1.61 11.88 -9.59
N PHE A 22 -2.69 12.58 -9.96
CA PHE A 22 -2.82 13.16 -11.30
C PHE A 22 -1.82 14.29 -11.56
N ASP A 23 -1.63 15.19 -10.60
CA ASP A 23 -0.72 16.33 -10.73
C ASP A 23 0.73 15.86 -10.95
N PHE A 24 1.10 14.70 -10.40
CA PHE A 24 2.44 14.12 -10.52
C PHE A 24 2.57 13.00 -11.57
N GLY A 25 1.56 12.83 -12.43
CA GLY A 25 1.70 12.03 -13.66
C GLY A 25 1.01 10.67 -13.68
N ALA A 26 0.11 10.38 -12.75
CA ALA A 26 -0.76 9.20 -12.85
C ALA A 26 -1.69 9.30 -14.08
N ASP A 27 -1.96 8.16 -14.70
CA ASP A 27 -2.93 8.02 -15.79
C ASP A 27 -4.30 7.60 -15.26
N ALA A 28 -4.29 6.84 -14.17
CA ALA A 28 -5.47 6.40 -13.46
C ALA A 28 -5.24 6.34 -11.95
N VAL A 29 -6.34 6.37 -11.20
CA VAL A 29 -6.35 6.10 -9.76
C VAL A 29 -7.32 5.00 -9.40
N TYR A 30 -7.10 4.34 -8.27
CA TYR A 30 -8.08 3.42 -7.69
C TYR A 30 -8.45 3.73 -6.24
N ALA A 31 -9.74 3.66 -5.92
CA ALA A 31 -10.27 3.90 -4.57
C ALA A 31 -11.12 2.73 -4.05
N GLY A 32 -11.32 2.65 -2.74
CA GLY A 32 -12.12 1.61 -2.09
C GLY A 32 -13.61 1.81 -2.24
N GLN A 33 -14.36 0.77 -2.59
CA GLN A 33 -15.77 0.71 -2.25
C GLN A 33 -15.90 0.59 -0.70
N PRO A 34 -16.75 1.40 -0.05
CA PRO A 34 -17.12 1.21 1.36
C PRO A 34 -17.63 -0.21 1.63
N ARG A 35 -17.32 -0.79 2.80
CA ARG A 35 -17.65 -2.19 3.21
C ARG A 35 -17.07 -3.31 2.34
N TYR A 36 -16.74 -3.07 1.07
CA TYR A 36 -16.47 -4.11 0.09
C TYR A 36 -15.04 -4.15 -0.47
N SER A 37 -14.17 -3.28 0.04
CA SER A 37 -12.73 -3.31 -0.25
C SER A 37 -11.91 -3.80 0.95
N LEU A 38 -10.76 -4.42 0.69
CA LEU A 38 -9.91 -5.02 1.73
C LEU A 38 -9.29 -4.03 2.73
N ARG A 39 -9.43 -2.72 2.49
CA ARG A 39 -8.95 -1.65 3.38
C ARG A 39 -10.07 -0.69 3.74
N ALA A 40 -11.31 -1.18 3.86
CA ALA A 40 -12.50 -0.37 4.10
C ALA A 40 -12.42 0.53 5.34
N ARG A 41 -11.69 0.12 6.40
CA ARG A 41 -11.50 0.91 7.63
C ARG A 41 -10.63 2.16 7.43
N ASN A 42 -9.68 2.12 6.49
CA ASN A 42 -8.74 3.21 6.21
C ASN A 42 -9.06 3.91 4.88
N ASN A 43 -10.35 4.03 4.57
CA ASN A 43 -10.85 4.58 3.31
C ASN A 43 -11.67 5.84 3.58
N ALA A 44 -11.20 7.00 3.12
CA ALA A 44 -11.95 8.25 3.25
C ALA A 44 -13.06 8.40 2.18
N PHE A 45 -13.12 7.48 1.21
CA PHE A 45 -14.12 7.52 0.16
C PHE A 45 -15.45 6.91 0.62
N ARG A 46 -16.46 7.76 0.83
CA ARG A 46 -17.88 7.38 0.80
C ARG A 46 -18.45 7.63 -0.59
N LEU A 47 -19.75 7.37 -0.79
CA LEU A 47 -20.39 7.50 -2.10
C LEU A 47 -20.23 8.90 -2.69
N GLU A 48 -20.36 9.95 -1.87
CA GLU A 48 -20.22 11.35 -2.30
C GLU A 48 -18.79 11.64 -2.76
N GLN A 49 -17.78 11.15 -2.04
CA GLN A 49 -16.38 11.32 -2.44
C GLN A 49 -16.03 10.48 -3.66
N LEU A 50 -16.66 9.31 -3.86
CA LEU A 50 -16.49 8.53 -5.10
C LEU A 50 -17.03 9.31 -6.29
N ALA A 51 -18.25 9.88 -6.17
CA ALA A 51 -18.85 10.70 -7.21
C ALA A 51 -17.96 11.90 -7.58
N GLN A 52 -17.47 12.61 -6.56
CA GLN A 52 -16.53 13.72 -6.76
C GLN A 52 -15.22 13.26 -7.42
N GLY A 53 -14.64 12.14 -6.96
CA GLY A 53 -13.39 11.63 -7.49
C GLY A 53 -13.49 11.18 -8.94
N ILE A 54 -14.58 10.52 -9.32
CA ILE A 54 -14.85 10.10 -10.70
C ILE A 54 -15.00 11.34 -11.60
N ALA A 55 -15.83 12.31 -11.19
CA ALA A 55 -16.02 13.55 -11.95
C ALA A 55 -14.71 14.33 -12.13
N GLU A 56 -13.87 14.43 -11.08
CA GLU A 56 -12.56 15.10 -11.16
C GLU A 56 -11.59 14.36 -12.08
N ALA A 57 -11.60 13.02 -12.09
CA ALA A 57 -10.79 12.22 -13.00
C ALA A 57 -11.20 12.46 -14.46
N HIS A 58 -12.51 12.35 -14.75
CA HIS A 58 -13.04 12.55 -16.10
C HIS A 58 -12.82 13.97 -16.62
N ALA A 59 -12.99 14.98 -15.78
CA ALA A 59 -12.71 16.38 -16.14
C ALA A 59 -11.24 16.62 -16.52
N ARG A 60 -10.32 15.77 -16.03
CA ARG A 60 -8.88 15.81 -16.36
C ARG A 60 -8.50 14.85 -17.49
N GLY A 61 -9.46 14.13 -18.09
CA GLY A 61 -9.20 13.09 -19.09
C GLY A 61 -8.45 11.88 -18.52
N LYS A 62 -8.61 11.61 -17.22
CA LYS A 62 -7.96 10.52 -16.48
C LYS A 62 -9.00 9.50 -16.03
N ARG A 63 -8.55 8.29 -15.68
CA ARG A 63 -9.45 7.17 -15.30
C ARG A 63 -9.56 6.99 -13.79
N PHE A 64 -10.72 6.53 -13.34
CA PHE A 64 -11.02 6.19 -11.95
C PHE A 64 -11.56 4.77 -11.84
N PHE A 65 -10.83 3.92 -11.12
CA PHE A 65 -11.22 2.53 -10.86
C PHE A 65 -11.74 2.34 -9.44
N VAL A 66 -12.86 1.63 -9.28
CA VAL A 66 -13.40 1.31 -7.95
C VAL A 66 -13.00 -0.11 -7.56
N THR A 67 -12.37 -0.27 -6.39
CA THR A 67 -12.01 -1.58 -5.85
C THR A 67 -13.15 -2.17 -5.02
N SER A 68 -13.63 -3.34 -5.45
CA SER A 68 -14.63 -4.18 -4.79
C SER A 68 -14.08 -5.61 -4.68
N ASN A 69 -12.98 -5.74 -3.94
CA ASN A 69 -12.05 -6.86 -4.06
C ASN A 69 -11.96 -7.75 -2.83
N LEU A 70 -12.96 -7.74 -1.95
CA LEU A 70 -13.06 -8.71 -0.88
C LEU A 70 -13.36 -10.11 -1.41
N ILE A 71 -13.10 -11.12 -0.57
CA ILE A 71 -13.60 -12.49 -0.76
C ILE A 71 -14.81 -12.68 0.16
N ALA A 72 -15.96 -13.02 -0.41
CA ALA A 72 -17.23 -12.80 0.26
C ALA A 72 -17.68 -14.01 1.07
N HIS A 73 -18.04 -13.78 2.33
CA HIS A 73 -18.90 -14.71 3.06
C HIS A 73 -20.36 -14.46 2.73
N ASN A 74 -21.22 -15.46 2.95
CA ASN A 74 -22.63 -15.47 2.54
C ASN A 74 -23.41 -14.19 2.91
N ASP A 75 -23.14 -13.58 4.07
CA ASP A 75 -23.84 -12.36 4.50
C ASP A 75 -23.51 -11.14 3.64
N LYS A 76 -22.26 -11.06 3.15
CA LYS A 76 -21.86 -10.02 2.18
C LYS A 76 -22.47 -10.29 0.82
N VAL A 77 -22.55 -11.55 0.38
CA VAL A 77 -23.20 -11.91 -0.90
C VAL A 77 -24.64 -11.42 -0.94
N ARG A 78 -25.40 -11.61 0.15
CA ARG A 78 -26.83 -11.18 0.24
C ARG A 78 -27.05 -9.69 0.00
N THR A 79 -26.09 -8.85 0.37
CA THR A 79 -26.23 -7.38 0.33
C THR A 79 -25.43 -6.73 -0.80
N TYR A 80 -24.60 -7.51 -1.51
CA TYR A 80 -23.60 -6.99 -2.44
C TYR A 80 -24.17 -6.17 -3.59
N LEU A 81 -25.07 -6.74 -4.39
CA LEU A 81 -25.59 -6.07 -5.60
C LEU A 81 -26.34 -4.78 -5.25
N ARG A 82 -27.13 -4.80 -4.17
CA ARG A 82 -27.83 -3.61 -3.65
C ARG A 82 -26.84 -2.50 -3.31
N ASP A 83 -25.74 -2.84 -2.65
CA ASP A 83 -24.76 -1.85 -2.17
C ASP A 83 -23.77 -1.41 -3.26
N LEU A 84 -23.63 -2.19 -4.35
CA LEU A 84 -22.83 -1.85 -5.53
C LEU A 84 -23.61 -0.99 -6.53
N ALA A 85 -24.93 -1.15 -6.63
CA ALA A 85 -25.79 -0.39 -7.55
C ALA A 85 -25.53 1.13 -7.58
N PRO A 86 -25.52 1.86 -6.43
CA PRO A 86 -25.28 3.31 -6.46
C PRO A 86 -23.86 3.67 -6.91
N VAL A 87 -22.88 2.76 -6.81
CA VAL A 87 -21.52 2.99 -7.32
C VAL A 87 -21.47 2.80 -8.83
N VAL A 88 -22.21 1.84 -9.37
CA VAL A 88 -22.34 1.61 -10.82
C VAL A 88 -22.98 2.81 -11.52
N GLU A 89 -23.96 3.45 -10.89
CA GLU A 89 -24.61 4.68 -11.38
C GLU A 89 -23.65 5.87 -11.50
N LEU A 90 -22.52 5.84 -10.78
CA LEU A 90 -21.48 6.87 -10.91
C LEU A 90 -20.57 6.66 -12.12
N HIS A 91 -20.75 5.58 -12.88
CA HIS A 91 -19.97 5.24 -14.08
C HIS A 91 -18.44 5.24 -13.88
N PRO A 92 -17.90 4.44 -12.94
CA PRO A 92 -16.46 4.26 -12.84
C PRO A 92 -15.89 3.60 -14.11
N ASP A 93 -14.63 3.89 -14.45
CA ASP A 93 -13.99 3.37 -15.67
C ASP A 93 -13.72 1.85 -15.60
N ALA A 94 -13.61 1.29 -14.39
CA ALA A 94 -13.52 -0.15 -14.16
C ALA A 94 -13.84 -0.53 -12.70
N LEU A 95 -14.26 -1.77 -12.50
CA LEU A 95 -14.33 -2.41 -11.19
C LEU A 95 -13.15 -3.37 -10.99
N ILE A 96 -12.40 -3.19 -9.90
CA ILE A 96 -11.34 -4.13 -9.51
C ILE A 96 -11.94 -5.14 -8.52
N MET A 97 -12.11 -6.39 -8.95
CA MET A 97 -12.84 -7.44 -8.22
C MET A 97 -11.99 -8.70 -8.02
N ALA A 98 -12.31 -9.53 -7.01
CA ALA A 98 -11.53 -10.73 -6.68
C ALA A 98 -12.37 -12.01 -6.62
N ASP A 99 -13.55 -11.93 -6.00
CA ASP A 99 -14.40 -13.08 -5.75
C ASP A 99 -15.13 -13.53 -7.03
N ALA A 100 -14.95 -14.81 -7.41
CA ALA A 100 -15.54 -15.36 -8.63
C ALA A 100 -17.07 -15.29 -8.63
N GLY A 101 -17.71 -15.52 -7.48
CA GLY A 101 -19.16 -15.49 -7.34
C GLY A 101 -19.69 -14.06 -7.48
N LEU A 102 -19.03 -13.08 -6.86
CA LEU A 102 -19.41 -11.68 -7.02
C LEU A 102 -19.19 -11.20 -8.47
N ILE A 103 -18.09 -11.58 -9.12
CA ILE A 103 -17.84 -11.25 -10.53
C ILE A 103 -18.96 -11.80 -11.41
N MET A 104 -19.34 -13.07 -11.22
CA MET A 104 -20.46 -13.69 -11.93
C MET A 104 -21.75 -12.89 -11.74
N LEU A 105 -22.11 -12.56 -10.50
CA LEU A 105 -23.33 -11.80 -10.19
C LEU A 105 -23.34 -10.42 -10.88
N VAL A 106 -22.23 -9.67 -10.85
CA VAL A 106 -22.14 -8.36 -11.52
C VAL A 106 -22.29 -8.50 -13.03
N ARG A 107 -21.65 -9.50 -13.64
CA ARG A 107 -21.77 -9.74 -15.07
C ARG A 107 -23.19 -10.14 -15.47
N GLU A 108 -23.88 -10.95 -14.67
CA GLU A 108 -25.29 -11.26 -14.91
C GLU A 108 -26.19 -10.01 -14.90
N GLU A 109 -25.91 -9.03 -14.02
CA GLU A 109 -26.64 -7.75 -14.02
C GLU A 109 -26.40 -6.94 -15.31
N MET A 110 -25.17 -6.95 -15.83
CA MET A 110 -24.81 -6.32 -17.11
C MET A 110 -25.45 -7.05 -18.30
N GLU A 111 -25.38 -8.38 -18.33
CA GLU A 111 -25.96 -9.23 -19.39
C GLU A 111 -27.49 -9.10 -19.46
N ARG A 112 -28.15 -8.90 -18.32
CA ARG A 112 -29.60 -8.62 -18.24
C ARG A 112 -29.96 -7.18 -18.58
N GLY A 113 -28.99 -6.33 -18.91
CA GLY A 113 -29.18 -4.92 -19.28
C GLY A 113 -29.63 -4.02 -18.12
N ARG A 114 -29.49 -4.47 -16.86
CA ARG A 114 -29.85 -3.66 -15.69
C ARG A 114 -28.75 -2.67 -15.35
N TRP A 115 -27.50 -3.04 -15.61
CA TRP A 115 -26.32 -2.19 -15.41
C TRP A 115 -25.61 -1.93 -16.73
N PRO A 116 -24.97 -0.75 -16.92
CA PRO A 116 -24.11 -0.51 -18.06
C PRO A 116 -22.92 -1.47 -18.05
N GLU A 117 -22.35 -1.72 -19.23
CA GLU A 117 -21.11 -2.47 -19.34
C GLU A 117 -19.97 -1.68 -18.66
N ILE A 118 -19.35 -2.29 -17.65
CA ILE A 118 -18.20 -1.72 -16.94
C ILE A 118 -17.09 -2.78 -16.95
N PRO A 119 -15.88 -2.45 -17.44
CA PRO A 119 -14.75 -3.37 -17.42
C PRO A 119 -14.46 -3.90 -16.02
N ILE A 120 -14.26 -5.22 -15.91
CA ILE A 120 -13.84 -5.87 -14.67
C ILE A 120 -12.34 -6.16 -14.77
N HIS A 121 -11.59 -5.60 -13.82
CA HIS A 121 -10.17 -5.89 -13.61
C HIS A 121 -10.02 -6.90 -12.47
N LEU A 122 -9.30 -7.99 -12.69
CA LEU A 122 -9.11 -9.01 -11.68
C LEU A 122 -8.03 -8.59 -10.68
N SER A 123 -8.41 -8.49 -9.42
CA SER A 123 -7.53 -8.19 -8.29
C SER A 123 -6.50 -9.29 -8.06
N VAL A 124 -5.30 -8.90 -7.63
CA VAL A 124 -4.23 -9.82 -7.23
C VAL A 124 -4.65 -10.82 -6.15
N GLN A 125 -5.72 -10.54 -5.40
CA GLN A 125 -6.35 -11.50 -4.47
C GLN A 125 -6.81 -12.81 -5.14
N ALA A 126 -7.13 -12.75 -6.43
CA ALA A 126 -7.48 -13.92 -7.23
C ALA A 126 -6.25 -14.72 -7.69
N ASN A 127 -5.03 -14.28 -7.33
CA ASN A 127 -3.90 -15.18 -7.22
C ASN A 127 -3.50 -15.81 -8.58
N THR A 128 -3.42 -14.97 -9.61
CA THR A 128 -3.18 -15.43 -10.98
C THR A 128 -1.68 -15.47 -11.30
N THR A 129 -1.12 -16.69 -11.35
CA THR A 129 0.33 -16.95 -11.50
C THR A 129 0.73 -17.65 -12.80
N ASN A 130 -0.21 -17.95 -13.70
CA ASN A 130 0.09 -18.67 -14.94
C ASN A 130 -0.87 -18.30 -16.07
N TRP A 131 -0.46 -18.58 -17.31
CA TRP A 131 -1.22 -18.23 -18.52
C TRP A 131 -2.57 -18.94 -18.62
N ALA A 132 -2.70 -20.15 -18.04
CA ALA A 132 -3.94 -20.91 -18.10
C ALA A 132 -5.03 -20.27 -17.23
N ALA A 133 -4.65 -19.82 -16.03
CA ALA A 133 -5.51 -19.02 -15.16
C ALA A 133 -5.89 -17.68 -15.80
N VAL A 134 -4.95 -17.02 -16.50
CA VAL A 134 -5.23 -15.82 -17.30
C VAL A 134 -6.32 -16.09 -18.34
N LYS A 135 -6.19 -17.15 -19.14
CA LYS A 135 -7.20 -17.53 -20.15
C LYS A 135 -8.55 -17.90 -19.53
N PHE A 136 -8.55 -18.52 -18.35
CA PHE A 136 -9.80 -18.81 -17.64
C PHE A 136 -10.56 -17.52 -17.31
N TRP A 137 -9.88 -16.55 -16.70
CA TRP A 137 -10.51 -15.28 -16.33
C TRP A 137 -10.89 -14.44 -17.56
N GLN A 138 -10.08 -14.46 -18.61
CA GLN A 138 -10.42 -13.84 -19.90
C GLN A 138 -11.74 -14.40 -20.44
N ARG A 139 -11.92 -15.73 -20.45
CA ARG A 139 -13.18 -16.38 -20.87
C ARG A 139 -14.36 -16.06 -19.93
N ALA A 140 -14.07 -15.77 -18.66
CA ALA A 140 -15.06 -15.32 -17.70
C ALA A 140 -15.45 -13.83 -17.88
N GLY A 141 -14.90 -13.14 -18.87
CA GLY A 141 -15.23 -11.75 -19.23
C GLY A 141 -14.41 -10.69 -18.48
N VAL A 142 -13.28 -11.06 -17.86
CA VAL A 142 -12.35 -10.11 -17.25
C VAL A 142 -11.53 -9.42 -18.34
N ALA A 143 -11.47 -8.09 -18.30
CA ALA A 143 -10.76 -7.27 -19.28
C ALA A 143 -9.26 -7.14 -19.00
N ARG A 144 -8.89 -7.06 -17.71
CA ARG A 144 -7.51 -6.88 -17.25
C ARG A 144 -7.18 -7.78 -16.07
N ILE A 145 -5.99 -8.34 -16.04
CA ILE A 145 -5.53 -9.20 -14.94
C ILE A 145 -4.36 -8.57 -14.21
N ILE A 146 -4.58 -8.32 -12.92
CA ILE A 146 -3.52 -7.90 -12.00
C ILE A 146 -2.78 -9.15 -11.57
N LEU A 147 -1.59 -9.33 -12.13
CA LEU A 147 -0.76 -10.50 -11.91
C LEU A 147 -0.26 -10.57 -10.46
N SER A 148 -0.03 -11.80 -10.03
CA SER A 148 0.60 -12.10 -8.74
C SER A 148 1.95 -11.38 -8.59
N ARG A 149 2.24 -10.85 -7.38
CA ARG A 149 3.54 -10.21 -7.08
C ARG A 149 4.69 -11.22 -6.98
N GLU A 150 4.36 -12.49 -7.10
CA GLU A 150 5.23 -13.64 -6.96
C GLU A 150 5.94 -14.05 -8.25
N LEU A 151 5.55 -13.46 -9.38
CA LEU A 151 6.08 -13.82 -10.69
C LEU A 151 7.41 -13.11 -10.96
N SER A 152 8.33 -13.85 -11.57
CA SER A 152 9.54 -13.27 -12.17
C SER A 152 9.24 -12.58 -13.50
N LEU A 153 10.16 -11.73 -13.97
CA LEU A 153 10.04 -11.11 -15.30
C LEU A 153 9.93 -12.14 -16.43
N GLU A 154 10.62 -13.27 -16.30
CA GLU A 154 10.55 -14.37 -17.27
C GLU A 154 9.14 -15.00 -17.30
N GLU A 155 8.56 -15.28 -16.12
CA GLU A 155 7.21 -15.83 -16.02
C GLU A 155 6.15 -14.84 -16.55
N ILE A 156 6.31 -13.55 -16.29
CA ILE A 156 5.43 -12.51 -16.83
C ILE A 156 5.54 -12.47 -18.36
N ALA A 157 6.74 -12.58 -18.92
CA ALA A 157 6.95 -12.62 -20.37
C ALA A 157 6.27 -13.83 -21.02
N GLN A 158 6.39 -15.02 -20.41
CA GLN A 158 5.72 -16.24 -20.87
C GLN A 158 4.19 -16.09 -20.84
N ILE A 159 3.64 -15.47 -19.79
CA ILE A 159 2.20 -15.20 -19.68
C ILE A 159 1.75 -14.24 -20.79
N ARG A 160 2.47 -13.14 -21.01
CA ARG A 160 2.19 -12.18 -22.07
C ARG A 160 2.18 -12.83 -23.44
N GLU A 161 3.18 -13.66 -23.75
CA GLU A 161 3.29 -14.38 -25.02
C GLU A 161 2.12 -15.33 -25.23
N ALA A 162 1.74 -16.09 -24.20
CA ALA A 162 0.64 -17.05 -24.28
C ALA A 162 -0.75 -16.42 -24.32
N CYS A 163 -0.87 -15.16 -23.88
CA CYS A 163 -2.12 -14.43 -23.72
C CYS A 163 -2.00 -13.01 -24.30
N PRO A 164 -1.83 -12.82 -25.63
CA PRO A 164 -1.57 -11.49 -26.24
C PRO A 164 -2.77 -10.54 -26.26
N ASP A 165 -3.99 -11.05 -26.04
CA ASP A 165 -5.24 -10.29 -26.22
C ASP A 165 -5.89 -9.82 -24.90
N VAL A 166 -5.21 -9.97 -23.76
CA VAL A 166 -5.69 -9.56 -22.45
C VAL A 166 -4.72 -8.56 -21.83
N GLU A 167 -5.24 -7.54 -21.14
CA GLU A 167 -4.38 -6.58 -20.46
C GLU A 167 -3.75 -7.19 -19.20
N LEU A 168 -2.46 -6.98 -19.02
CA LEU A 168 -1.70 -7.42 -17.84
C LEU A 168 -1.28 -6.21 -17.00
N GLU A 169 -1.51 -6.28 -15.70
CA GLU A 169 -1.12 -5.26 -14.72
C GLU A 169 -0.15 -5.86 -13.68
N VAL A 170 0.96 -5.17 -13.40
CA VAL A 170 2.02 -5.64 -12.49
C VAL A 170 2.26 -4.62 -11.38
N PHE A 171 2.33 -5.07 -10.13
CA PHE A 171 2.76 -4.22 -9.03
C PHE A 171 4.26 -3.92 -9.14
N VAL A 172 4.61 -2.64 -9.00
CA VAL A 172 6.00 -2.18 -9.10
C VAL A 172 6.52 -1.51 -7.82
N HIS A 173 5.62 -1.12 -6.91
CA HIS A 173 6.02 -0.46 -5.67
C HIS A 173 5.01 -0.68 -4.54
N GLY A 174 5.49 -0.66 -3.29
CA GLY A 174 4.66 -0.74 -2.08
C GLY A 174 4.87 -2.02 -1.27
N ALA A 175 4.07 -2.22 -0.23
CA ALA A 175 4.27 -3.33 0.71
C ALA A 175 4.18 -4.70 0.01
N LEU A 176 5.15 -5.59 0.28
CA LEU A 176 5.06 -6.99 -0.13
C LEU A 176 4.23 -7.78 0.88
N CYS A 177 3.38 -8.67 0.37
CA CYS A 177 2.63 -9.58 1.23
C CYS A 177 3.50 -10.80 1.57
N ILE A 178 3.53 -11.17 2.85
CA ILE A 178 4.26 -12.34 3.38
C ILE A 178 3.42 -13.61 3.25
N ALA A 179 2.17 -13.50 2.82
CA ALA A 179 1.32 -14.65 2.60
C ALA A 179 0.42 -14.40 1.40
N TYR A 180 0.21 -15.46 0.65
CA TYR A 180 -0.90 -15.59 -0.26
C TYR A 180 -2.11 -15.95 0.61
N SER A 181 -3.26 -15.30 0.43
CA SER A 181 -4.45 -15.66 1.20
C SER A 181 -4.79 -17.15 0.96
N GLY A 182 -4.55 -18.00 1.96
CA GLY A 182 -4.66 -19.47 1.89
C GLY A 182 -3.41 -20.26 1.46
N ARG A 183 -2.26 -19.61 1.24
CA ARG A 183 -1.07 -20.21 0.62
C ARG A 183 0.20 -19.62 1.27
N CYS A 184 0.80 -20.41 2.15
CA CYS A 184 1.86 -20.04 3.09
C CYS A 184 3.11 -19.50 2.36
N LEU A 185 3.90 -18.60 2.96
CA LEU A 185 5.27 -18.30 2.46
C LEU A 185 6.35 -18.87 3.39
N LEU A 186 5.97 -19.26 4.62
CA LEU A 186 6.90 -19.74 5.65
C LEU A 186 7.74 -20.91 5.16
N SER A 187 7.16 -21.86 4.42
CA SER A 187 7.92 -22.99 3.86
C SER A 187 8.94 -22.54 2.81
N GLY A 188 8.55 -21.61 1.92
CA GLY A 188 9.43 -21.06 0.90
C GLY A 188 10.56 -20.26 1.53
N TYR A 189 10.25 -19.54 2.59
CA TYR A 189 11.18 -18.70 3.32
C TYR A 189 12.19 -19.50 4.16
N PHE A 190 11.72 -20.39 5.03
CA PHE A 190 12.61 -21.15 5.91
C PHE A 190 13.41 -22.23 5.18
N ASN A 191 12.81 -22.88 4.17
CA ASN A 191 13.37 -24.10 3.56
C ASN A 191 13.58 -24.01 2.05
N ARG A 192 13.34 -22.84 1.43
CA ARG A 192 13.43 -22.67 -0.03
C ARG A 192 12.52 -23.64 -0.80
N ARG A 193 11.41 -24.05 -0.17
CA ARG A 193 10.42 -24.98 -0.74
C ARG A 193 9.08 -24.31 -0.90
N ASP A 194 8.64 -24.13 -2.14
CA ASP A 194 7.39 -23.47 -2.48
C ASP A 194 6.18 -24.28 -1.96
N PRO A 195 5.50 -23.81 -0.89
CA PRO A 195 4.34 -24.50 -0.34
C PRO A 195 3.12 -24.48 -1.28
N ASN A 196 3.12 -23.61 -2.28
CA ASN A 196 2.06 -23.47 -3.25
C ASN A 196 2.23 -24.40 -4.46
N GLN A 197 3.37 -25.11 -4.51
CA GLN A 197 3.68 -26.18 -5.45
C GLN A 197 3.65 -27.57 -4.77
N GLY A 198 3.03 -27.68 -3.58
CA GLY A 198 2.91 -28.95 -2.87
C GLY A 198 4.17 -29.40 -2.13
N THR A 199 5.18 -28.54 -1.97
CA THR A 199 6.43 -28.86 -1.25
C THR A 199 6.48 -28.32 0.18
N CYS A 200 5.31 -28.01 0.76
CA CYS A 200 5.16 -27.41 2.08
C CYS A 200 5.81 -28.25 3.19
N THR A 201 6.67 -27.62 4.00
CA THR A 201 7.33 -28.27 5.15
C THR A 201 6.58 -28.13 6.46
N ASN A 202 5.36 -27.58 6.45
CA ASN A 202 4.58 -27.27 7.64
C ASN A 202 5.31 -26.36 8.65
N ALA A 203 6.05 -25.35 8.16
CA ALA A 203 6.81 -24.44 9.02
C ALA A 203 5.97 -23.70 10.07
N CYS A 204 4.67 -23.53 9.85
CA CYS A 204 3.74 -23.00 10.85
C CYS A 204 3.51 -23.92 12.05
N ARG A 205 3.92 -25.20 12.00
CA ARG A 205 3.75 -26.19 13.09
C ARG A 205 5.05 -26.52 13.81
N TRP A 206 6.15 -25.85 13.46
CA TRP A 206 7.41 -26.04 14.14
C TRP A 206 7.34 -25.51 15.57
N ARG A 207 8.24 -26.01 16.43
CA ARG A 207 8.33 -25.52 17.81
C ARG A 207 9.14 -24.23 17.81
N TYR A 208 8.46 -23.13 18.08
CA TYR A 208 9.08 -21.83 18.30
C TYR A 208 9.15 -21.55 19.81
N ARG A 209 10.25 -20.97 20.27
CA ARG A 209 10.39 -20.44 21.63
C ARG A 209 10.11 -18.94 21.61
N THR A 210 9.36 -18.46 22.59
CA THR A 210 9.14 -17.03 22.82
C THR A 210 10.11 -16.53 23.88
N HIS A 211 10.80 -15.42 23.59
CA HIS A 211 11.68 -14.71 24.50
C HIS A 211 11.07 -13.35 24.80
N ALA A 212 11.01 -12.97 26.08
CA ALA A 212 10.61 -11.63 26.45
C ALA A 212 11.68 -10.63 26.01
N ALA A 213 11.28 -9.47 25.52
CA ALA A 213 12.18 -8.47 24.96
C ALA A 213 11.75 -7.05 25.35
N ASP A 214 12.70 -6.12 25.35
CA ASP A 214 12.47 -4.69 25.51
C ASP A 214 12.86 -3.94 24.25
N GLU A 215 12.17 -2.81 24.00
CA GLU A 215 12.52 -1.88 22.93
C GLU A 215 13.53 -0.86 23.47
N THR A 216 14.69 -0.78 22.84
CA THR A 216 15.74 0.20 23.16
C THR A 216 15.30 1.61 22.77
N GLU A 217 15.98 2.64 23.29
CA GLU A 217 15.76 4.05 22.92
C GLU A 217 15.94 4.31 21.41
N THR A 218 16.59 3.40 20.69
CA THR A 218 16.79 3.45 19.23
C THR A 218 15.73 2.69 18.42
N GLY A 219 14.75 2.06 19.08
CA GLY A 219 13.69 1.27 18.42
C GLY A 219 14.09 -0.17 18.07
N ASN A 220 15.26 -0.63 18.51
CA ASN A 220 15.69 -2.03 18.35
C ASN A 220 15.07 -2.89 19.47
N VAL A 221 14.66 -4.11 19.14
CA VAL A 221 14.08 -5.08 20.09
C VAL A 221 15.17 -6.03 20.57
N GLU A 222 15.49 -5.99 21.86
CA GLU A 222 16.54 -6.83 22.46
C GLU A 222 15.95 -7.80 23.50
N PRO A 223 16.38 -9.06 23.52
CA PRO A 223 15.92 -10.03 24.51
C PRO A 223 16.31 -9.61 25.93
N LEU A 224 15.37 -9.72 26.87
CA LEU A 224 15.63 -9.51 28.29
C LEU A 224 16.64 -10.56 28.79
N ALA A 225 17.74 -10.10 29.39
CA ALA A 225 18.79 -10.97 29.90
C ALA A 225 18.21 -11.96 30.93
N GLY A 226 18.16 -13.25 30.57
CA GLY A 226 17.76 -14.36 31.45
C GLY A 226 16.31 -14.86 31.33
N ALA A 227 15.48 -14.36 30.41
CA ALA A 227 14.08 -14.76 30.29
C ALA A 227 13.88 -16.03 29.42
N GLY A 228 14.16 -17.21 29.97
CA GLY A 228 13.64 -18.47 29.44
C GLY A 228 12.19 -18.68 29.91
N CYS A 229 11.23 -18.72 28.99
CA CYS A 229 9.84 -19.08 29.32
C CYS A 229 9.77 -20.55 29.75
N GLY A 230 9.60 -20.79 31.05
CA GLY A 230 9.25 -22.08 31.64
C GLY A 230 7.79 -22.42 31.32
N SER A 231 7.55 -23.64 30.85
CA SER A 231 6.23 -24.20 30.56
C SER A 231 5.28 -24.10 31.76
N GLY A 232 4.16 -23.39 31.63
CA GLY A 232 3.11 -23.43 32.65
C GLY A 232 2.01 -22.40 32.46
N CYS A 233 0.99 -22.72 31.66
CA CYS A 233 -0.29 -22.00 31.68
C CYS A 233 -1.44 -23.02 31.79
N GLY A 234 -1.83 -23.29 33.05
CA GLY A 234 -3.06 -23.98 33.42
C GLY A 234 -4.26 -23.03 33.34
N GLY A 235 -5.44 -23.61 33.06
CA GLY A 235 -6.65 -22.91 32.63
C GLY A 235 -7.41 -22.12 33.70
N ALA A 236 -8.36 -21.32 33.22
CA ALA A 236 -9.44 -20.71 34.00
C ALA A 236 -10.73 -20.67 33.16
N GLN A 237 -11.85 -21.03 33.79
CA GLN A 237 -13.20 -21.14 33.24
C GLN A 237 -13.87 -19.77 33.01
N ALA A 238 -14.75 -19.72 32.02
CA ALA A 238 -15.58 -18.56 31.68
C ALA A 238 -16.88 -18.51 32.51
N PRO A 239 -17.46 -17.32 32.77
CA PRO A 239 -18.84 -17.19 33.22
C PRO A 239 -19.80 -16.90 32.06
N ASP A 240 -20.98 -17.52 32.15
CA ASP A 240 -22.19 -17.25 31.37
C ASP A 240 -22.77 -15.88 31.74
N ASP A 241 -23.43 -15.21 30.78
CA ASP A 241 -24.71 -14.56 31.09
C ASP A 241 -25.58 -14.34 29.84
N ASP A 242 -26.85 -14.70 30.05
CA ASP A 242 -28.02 -14.59 29.19
C ASP A 242 -28.64 -13.18 29.32
N THR A 243 -29.28 -12.67 28.26
CA THR A 243 -30.56 -11.93 28.34
C THR A 243 -31.03 -11.45 26.96
N THR A 244 -32.03 -12.17 26.46
CA THR A 244 -33.31 -11.72 25.85
C THR A 244 -33.39 -10.59 24.81
N ALA A 245 -34.07 -10.95 23.72
CA ALA A 245 -34.44 -10.18 22.54
C ALA A 245 -35.54 -9.10 22.72
N GLY A 246 -35.51 -8.10 21.83
CA GLY A 246 -36.59 -7.15 21.54
C GLY A 246 -36.67 -6.85 20.03
N ARG A 247 -37.90 -6.65 19.53
CA ARG A 247 -38.34 -6.75 18.12
C ARG A 247 -38.01 -5.57 17.19
N LEU A 248 -37.86 -5.94 15.91
CA LEU A 248 -38.05 -5.24 14.62
C LEU A 248 -38.85 -3.90 14.57
N SER A 249 -38.25 -2.85 14.00
CA SER A 249 -38.45 -2.32 12.62
C SER A 249 -38.38 -0.78 12.52
N ALA A 250 -37.93 -0.31 11.34
CA ALA A 250 -38.01 1.03 10.75
C ALA A 250 -37.08 2.12 11.30
N ASP A 251 -35.82 2.13 10.84
CA ASP A 251 -35.07 3.30 10.33
C ASP A 251 -33.61 2.86 10.05
N PHE A 252 -33.11 3.12 8.85
CA PHE A 252 -31.77 2.66 8.42
C PHE A 252 -30.69 3.59 8.99
N ASP A 253 -30.01 3.14 10.04
CA ASP A 253 -28.91 3.87 10.68
C ASP A 253 -27.55 3.33 10.22
N PHE A 254 -26.82 4.16 9.46
CA PHE A 254 -25.49 3.86 8.94
C PHE A 254 -24.45 3.61 10.05
N ALA A 255 -24.58 4.25 11.20
CA ALA A 255 -23.68 4.05 12.34
C ALA A 255 -23.96 2.71 13.02
N TYR A 256 -25.23 2.30 13.11
CA TYR A 256 -25.65 1.03 13.68
C TYR A 256 -25.15 -0.17 12.85
N GLU A 257 -25.27 -0.11 11.52
CA GLU A 257 -24.78 -1.17 10.62
C GLU A 257 -23.25 -1.28 10.62
N GLN A 258 -22.55 -0.16 10.78
CA GLN A 258 -21.09 -0.16 10.93
C GLN A 258 -20.66 -0.77 12.26
N ALA A 259 -21.35 -0.44 13.35
CA ALA A 259 -21.12 -1.07 14.66
C ALA A 259 -21.42 -2.57 14.64
N GLN A 260 -22.46 -3.02 13.92
CA GLN A 260 -22.77 -4.45 13.73
C GLN A 260 -21.69 -5.17 12.91
N ALA A 261 -21.14 -4.53 11.87
CA ALA A 261 -20.04 -5.09 11.08
C ALA A 261 -18.72 -5.15 11.87
N GLU A 262 -18.51 -4.23 12.80
CA GLU A 262 -17.39 -4.24 13.75
C GLU A 262 -17.59 -5.28 14.87
N ALA A 263 -18.84 -5.59 15.21
CA ALA A 263 -19.22 -6.64 16.16
C ALA A 263 -19.25 -8.07 15.57
N MET A 264 -19.07 -8.23 14.25
CA MET A 264 -18.90 -9.56 13.64
C MET A 264 -17.64 -10.21 14.21
N ARG A 265 -17.82 -11.35 14.90
CA ARG A 265 -16.74 -12.13 15.53
C ARG A 265 -15.59 -12.33 14.56
N ALA A 266 -14.39 -11.95 14.98
CA ALA A 266 -13.16 -12.28 14.27
C ALA A 266 -13.12 -13.80 14.02
N THR A 267 -12.43 -14.22 12.95
CA THR A 267 -12.23 -15.65 12.63
C THR A 267 -11.63 -16.46 13.80
N THR A 268 -11.11 -15.77 14.82
CA THR A 268 -10.45 -16.30 16.02
C THR A 268 -11.28 -16.25 17.32
N GLY A 269 -12.57 -15.90 17.31
CA GLY A 269 -13.45 -16.02 18.48
C GLY A 269 -13.88 -14.71 19.15
N ASP A 270 -14.05 -14.71 20.47
CA ASP A 270 -14.73 -13.67 21.28
C ASP A 270 -13.97 -12.34 21.41
N GLY A 271 -12.80 -12.21 20.78
CA GLY A 271 -12.01 -10.98 20.75
C GLY A 271 -11.35 -10.60 22.08
N ARG A 272 -11.42 -11.43 23.13
CA ARG A 272 -10.72 -11.16 24.40
C ARG A 272 -9.23 -11.47 24.25
N ARG A 273 -8.44 -10.40 24.14
CA ARG A 273 -6.98 -10.48 24.03
C ARG A 273 -6.34 -10.98 25.33
N HIS A 274 -5.31 -11.82 25.21
CA HIS A 274 -4.54 -12.28 26.36
C HIS A 274 -3.75 -11.10 26.96
N PRO A 275 -3.72 -10.89 28.30
CA PRO A 275 -3.05 -9.75 28.93
C PRO A 275 -1.54 -9.60 28.64
N LEU A 276 -0.89 -10.68 28.22
CA LEU A 276 0.54 -10.67 27.83
C LEU A 276 0.79 -10.34 26.36
N ALA A 277 -0.25 -10.20 25.54
CA ALA A 277 -0.12 -9.92 24.12
C ALA A 277 0.33 -8.47 23.84
N ASP A 278 0.23 -7.57 24.82
CA ASP A 278 0.71 -6.17 24.75
C ASP A 278 2.23 -6.03 24.93
N ARG A 279 2.94 -7.15 25.20
CA ARG A 279 4.38 -7.15 25.38
C ARG A 279 5.11 -7.44 24.07
N VAL A 280 6.36 -6.98 23.99
CA VAL A 280 7.25 -7.30 22.88
C VAL A 280 7.84 -8.70 23.11
N TRP A 281 7.72 -9.55 22.09
CA TRP A 281 8.23 -10.92 22.13
C TRP A 281 9.15 -11.17 20.93
N LEU A 282 10.18 -11.98 21.14
CA LEU A 282 11.02 -12.52 20.08
C LEU A 282 10.73 -14.02 19.92
N LEU A 283 10.69 -14.52 18.68
CA LEU A 283 10.67 -15.94 18.38
C LEU A 283 12.05 -16.44 18.02
N GLU A 284 12.37 -17.62 18.54
CA GLU A 284 13.56 -18.37 18.16
C GLU A 284 13.12 -19.78 17.71
N GLU A 285 13.64 -20.24 16.57
CA GLU A 285 13.38 -21.58 16.06
C GLU A 285 14.41 -22.57 16.64
N ALA A 286 13.96 -23.77 17.03
CA ALA A 286 14.78 -24.70 17.81
C ALA A 286 16.05 -25.19 17.10
N SER A 287 16.07 -25.24 15.76
CA SER A 287 17.23 -25.63 14.95
C SER A 287 18.12 -24.44 14.53
N ARG A 288 17.75 -23.20 14.88
CA ARG A 288 18.51 -21.97 14.61
C ARG A 288 18.70 -21.11 15.86
N PRO A 289 19.47 -21.60 16.85
CA PRO A 289 19.70 -20.86 18.08
C PRO A 289 20.45 -19.54 17.80
N GLY A 290 19.95 -18.43 18.36
CA GLY A 290 20.47 -17.08 18.19
C GLY A 290 19.81 -16.23 17.08
N GLU A 291 19.01 -16.82 16.20
CA GLU A 291 18.26 -16.08 15.17
C GLU A 291 16.89 -15.62 15.71
N LEU A 292 16.89 -14.49 16.42
CA LEU A 292 15.69 -13.94 17.07
C LEU A 292 14.83 -13.12 16.09
N MET A 293 13.52 -13.36 16.07
CA MET A 293 12.55 -12.70 15.19
C MET A 293 11.49 -11.94 15.98
N PRO A 294 11.29 -10.62 15.78
CA PRO A 294 10.29 -9.87 16.53
C PRO A 294 8.87 -10.28 16.16
N VAL A 295 8.04 -10.38 17.19
CA VAL A 295 6.60 -10.57 17.09
C VAL A 295 5.92 -9.31 17.59
N MET A 296 5.13 -8.71 16.71
CA MET A 296 4.29 -7.57 17.02
C MET A 296 2.84 -8.01 16.86
N GLU A 297 1.94 -7.58 17.72
CA GLU A 297 0.51 -7.90 17.59
C GLU A 297 -0.30 -6.61 17.71
N ASP A 298 -1.15 -6.34 16.73
CA ASP A 298 -2.13 -5.25 16.78
C ASP A 298 -3.57 -5.79 16.70
N GLU A 299 -4.55 -4.89 16.67
CA GLU A 299 -5.99 -5.22 16.57
C GLU A 299 -6.38 -6.03 15.31
N HIS A 300 -5.46 -6.22 14.38
CA HIS A 300 -5.61 -7.01 13.16
C HIS A 300 -4.84 -8.35 13.18
N GLY A 301 -4.08 -8.65 14.25
CA GLY A 301 -3.45 -9.94 14.48
C GLY A 301 -1.95 -9.88 14.76
N THR A 302 -1.32 -11.06 14.87
CA THR A 302 0.09 -11.24 15.21
C THR A 302 0.99 -11.24 13.96
N TYR A 303 1.86 -10.25 13.85
CA TYR A 303 2.90 -10.11 12.83
C TYR A 303 4.20 -10.73 13.32
N ILE A 304 4.57 -11.83 12.68
CA ILE A 304 5.78 -12.60 13.02
C ILE A 304 6.94 -12.27 12.07
N LEU A 305 6.69 -11.53 10.97
CA LEU A 305 7.65 -11.31 9.89
C LEU A 305 7.61 -9.86 9.38
N ASN A 306 8.78 -9.29 9.12
CA ASN A 306 8.97 -7.89 8.70
C ASN A 306 9.48 -7.79 7.25
N SER A 307 8.62 -8.08 6.27
CA SER A 307 9.01 -8.02 4.86
C SER A 307 9.37 -6.61 4.41
N ARG A 308 10.40 -6.53 3.58
CA ARG A 308 10.79 -5.31 2.86
C ARG A 308 9.70 -4.87 1.88
N ASP A 309 9.71 -3.59 1.52
CA ASP A 309 8.83 -3.02 0.50
C ASP A 309 9.34 -3.33 -0.91
N LEU A 310 8.42 -3.53 -1.86
CA LEU A 310 8.73 -3.66 -3.28
C LEU A 310 9.18 -2.31 -3.83
N ARG A 311 10.30 -2.32 -4.57
CA ARG A 311 10.74 -1.24 -5.43
C ARG A 311 11.31 -1.84 -6.71
N ALA A 312 10.61 -1.63 -7.82
CA ALA A 312 10.95 -2.21 -9.11
C ALA A 312 11.22 -1.15 -10.19
N VAL A 313 11.53 0.09 -9.81
CA VAL A 313 11.71 1.21 -10.75
C VAL A 313 12.79 0.91 -11.79
N GLU A 314 13.86 0.21 -11.42
CA GLU A 314 14.93 -0.20 -12.32
C GLU A 314 14.50 -1.25 -13.37
N TYR A 315 13.37 -1.93 -13.17
CA TYR A 315 12.83 -2.95 -14.08
C TYR A 315 11.68 -2.43 -14.95
N VAL A 316 11.33 -1.14 -14.85
CA VAL A 316 10.28 -0.53 -15.69
C VAL A 316 10.59 -0.72 -17.17
N GLN A 317 11.85 -0.57 -17.57
CA GLN A 317 12.26 -0.77 -18.97
C GLN A 317 12.01 -2.21 -19.45
N ASP A 318 12.25 -3.21 -18.59
CA ASP A 318 11.99 -4.61 -18.92
C ASP A 318 10.48 -4.90 -19.00
N LEU A 319 9.67 -4.34 -18.09
CA LEU A 319 8.22 -4.49 -18.10
C LEU A 319 7.57 -3.84 -19.35
N VAL A 320 8.04 -2.64 -19.73
CA VAL A 320 7.68 -1.99 -21.00
C VAL A 320 8.10 -2.86 -22.19
N ARG A 321 9.28 -3.47 -22.12
CA ARG A 321 9.76 -4.37 -23.18
C ARG A 321 8.94 -5.65 -23.29
N ILE A 322 8.44 -6.18 -22.19
CA ILE A 322 7.55 -7.34 -22.16
C ILE A 322 6.21 -6.97 -22.79
N GLY A 323 5.74 -5.72 -22.62
CA GLY A 323 4.41 -5.29 -23.07
C GLY A 323 3.37 -5.49 -21.99
N VAL A 324 3.74 -5.20 -20.74
CA VAL A 324 2.80 -5.02 -19.63
C VAL A 324 2.00 -3.74 -19.87
N ASP A 325 0.68 -3.80 -19.70
CA ASP A 325 -0.24 -2.72 -20.07
C ASP A 325 -0.43 -1.68 -18.95
N SER A 326 -0.23 -2.08 -17.70
CA SER A 326 -0.38 -1.21 -16.53
C SER A 326 0.64 -1.52 -15.43
N LEU A 327 1.26 -0.47 -14.89
CA LEU A 327 2.14 -0.52 -13.72
C LEU A 327 1.41 0.04 -12.50
N LYS A 328 1.31 -0.78 -11.46
CA LYS A 328 0.56 -0.45 -10.25
C LYS A 328 1.45 -0.16 -9.06
N ILE A 329 1.17 0.96 -8.39
CA ILE A 329 1.75 1.29 -7.08
C ILE A 329 0.75 0.91 -5.98
N GLU A 330 1.23 0.29 -4.91
CA GLU A 330 0.44 0.11 -3.68
C GLU A 330 0.80 1.14 -2.61
N GLY A 331 -0.20 1.61 -1.87
CA GLY A 331 -0.02 2.63 -0.84
C GLY A 331 -1.27 3.41 -0.46
N ARG A 332 -2.47 2.80 -0.44
CA ARG A 332 -3.73 3.52 -0.12
C ARG A 332 -3.70 4.28 1.21
N THR A 333 -2.96 3.77 2.20
CA THR A 333 -2.82 4.37 3.53
C THR A 333 -1.56 5.23 3.67
N LYS A 334 -0.78 5.40 2.60
CA LYS A 334 0.44 6.19 2.61
C LYS A 334 0.10 7.67 2.42
N SER A 335 1.04 8.55 2.74
CA SER A 335 0.85 10.00 2.68
C SER A 335 0.72 10.52 1.24
N VAL A 336 0.20 11.75 1.10
CA VAL A 336 0.19 12.49 -0.18
C VAL A 336 1.60 12.60 -0.77
N TYR A 337 2.61 12.82 0.09
CA TYR A 337 4.02 12.82 -0.30
C TYR A 337 4.48 11.51 -0.94
N TYR A 338 4.07 10.37 -0.40
CA TYR A 338 4.37 9.06 -0.98
C TYR A 338 3.77 8.94 -2.38
N VAL A 339 2.49 9.30 -2.54
CA VAL A 339 1.78 9.25 -3.83
C VAL A 339 2.46 10.16 -4.86
N ALA A 340 2.74 11.42 -4.51
CA ALA A 340 3.39 12.37 -5.40
C ALA A 340 4.78 11.90 -5.84
N ARG A 341 5.61 11.46 -4.89
CA ARG A 341 6.99 11.04 -5.17
C ARG A 341 7.05 9.78 -6.02
N THR A 342 6.20 8.80 -5.73
CA THR A 342 6.15 7.57 -6.51
C THR A 342 5.57 7.81 -7.91
N ALA A 343 4.52 8.63 -8.05
CA ALA A 343 3.99 9.00 -9.37
C ALA A 343 5.08 9.65 -10.25
N GLN A 344 5.77 10.66 -9.72
CA GLN A 344 6.80 11.40 -10.45
C GLN A 344 7.93 10.48 -10.91
N VAL A 345 8.45 9.64 -10.01
CA VAL A 345 9.57 8.73 -10.29
C VAL A 345 9.20 7.67 -11.33
N TYR A 346 8.04 7.02 -11.17
CA TYR A 346 7.63 5.97 -12.10
C TYR A 346 7.19 6.54 -13.46
N ARG A 347 6.56 7.71 -13.51
CA ARG A 347 6.25 8.39 -14.77
C ARG A 347 7.51 8.67 -15.58
N GLN A 348 8.53 9.26 -14.93
CA GLN A 348 9.83 9.49 -15.57
C GLN A 348 10.46 8.18 -16.07
N ALA A 349 10.47 7.13 -15.25
CA ALA A 349 11.00 5.82 -15.65
C ALA A 349 10.27 5.22 -16.87
N ILE A 350 8.94 5.37 -16.94
CA ILE A 350 8.16 4.92 -18.10
C ILE A 350 8.49 5.76 -19.33
N ASP A 351 8.55 7.09 -19.20
CA ASP A 351 8.87 8.01 -20.31
C ASP A 351 10.27 7.75 -20.87
N ASP A 352 11.24 7.48 -20.00
CA ASP A 352 12.60 7.09 -20.39
C ASP A 352 12.60 5.75 -21.13
N ALA A 353 11.91 4.74 -20.59
CA ALA A 353 11.81 3.43 -21.20
C ALA A 353 11.16 3.46 -22.60
N VAL A 354 10.06 4.20 -22.74
CA VAL A 354 9.32 4.35 -24.01
C VAL A 354 10.17 5.11 -25.04
N ALA A 355 10.89 6.15 -24.61
CA ALA A 355 11.80 6.90 -25.48
C ALA A 355 13.12 6.15 -25.79
N GLY A 356 13.34 4.96 -25.24
CA GLY A 356 14.56 4.18 -25.41
C GLY A 356 15.78 4.78 -24.70
N ARG A 357 15.58 5.67 -23.72
CA ARG A 357 16.65 6.22 -22.88
C ARG A 357 17.10 5.15 -21.86
N PRO A 358 18.40 5.14 -21.48
CA PRO A 358 18.87 4.27 -20.41
C PRO A 358 18.22 4.66 -19.07
N PHE A 359 18.07 3.69 -18.18
CA PHE A 359 17.56 3.93 -16.83
C PHE A 359 18.45 4.93 -16.07
N ASP A 360 17.82 5.96 -15.48
CA ASP A 360 18.51 6.94 -14.62
C ASP A 360 18.63 6.42 -13.17
N PRO A 361 19.85 6.13 -12.66
CA PRO A 361 20.05 5.66 -11.30
C PRO A 361 19.60 6.65 -10.23
N ALA A 362 19.49 7.95 -10.53
CA ALA A 362 19.01 8.95 -9.58
C ALA A 362 17.56 8.70 -9.13
N LEU A 363 16.76 8.01 -9.95
CA LEU A 363 15.39 7.61 -9.62
C LEU A 363 15.32 6.65 -8.43
N LEU A 364 16.34 5.81 -8.22
CA LEU A 364 16.43 4.96 -7.03
C LEU A 364 16.56 5.81 -5.77
N HIS A 365 17.37 6.87 -5.84
CA HIS A 365 17.68 7.75 -4.72
C HIS A 365 16.47 8.61 -4.35
N ALA A 366 15.68 9.03 -5.34
CA ALA A 366 14.46 9.79 -5.13
C ALA A 366 13.43 9.04 -4.25
N LEU A 367 13.43 7.70 -4.28
CA LEU A 367 12.54 6.85 -3.48
C LEU A 367 13.07 6.53 -2.06
N GLU A 368 14.36 6.77 -1.78
CA GLU A 368 14.96 6.52 -0.46
C GLU A 368 14.47 7.48 0.63
N GLY A 369 13.89 8.62 0.24
CA GLY A 369 13.24 9.56 1.16
C GLY A 369 11.85 9.14 1.64
N LEU A 370 11.33 8.00 1.17
CA LEU A 370 10.03 7.48 1.59
C LEU A 370 10.19 6.51 2.77
N ALA A 371 9.30 6.65 3.76
CA ALA A 371 9.21 5.72 4.88
C ALA A 371 8.89 4.30 4.36
N SER A 372 9.88 3.42 4.44
CA SER A 372 9.84 2.03 3.99
C SER A 372 10.52 1.11 5.00
N ARG A 373 10.31 -0.19 4.91
CA ARG A 373 10.97 -1.19 5.78
C ARG A 373 12.24 -1.77 5.13
N GLY A 374 12.91 -0.96 4.32
CA GLY A 374 13.92 -1.38 3.35
C GLY A 374 13.30 -1.83 2.04
N TYR A 375 14.07 -1.74 0.94
CA TYR A 375 13.58 -2.08 -0.40
C TYR A 375 14.12 -3.42 -0.91
N THR A 376 13.31 -4.07 -1.74
CA THR A 376 13.69 -5.25 -2.51
C THR A 376 13.01 -5.20 -3.89
N SER A 377 13.60 -5.85 -4.89
CA SER A 377 12.96 -6.07 -6.19
C SER A 377 11.84 -7.12 -6.12
N GLY A 378 11.61 -7.71 -4.94
CA GLY A 378 10.67 -8.80 -4.76
C GLY A 378 11.02 -9.99 -5.65
N LEU A 379 10.01 -10.69 -6.15
CA LEU A 379 10.20 -11.91 -6.91
C LEU A 379 10.43 -11.66 -8.42
N LEU A 380 10.42 -10.40 -8.87
CA LEU A 380 10.73 -10.02 -10.26
C LEU A 380 12.11 -10.51 -10.72
N VAL A 381 13.08 -10.49 -9.80
CA VAL A 381 14.42 -11.08 -9.97
C VAL A 381 14.69 -12.04 -8.84
N ARG A 382 14.97 -13.31 -9.17
CA ARG A 382 15.28 -14.34 -8.18
C ARG A 382 16.68 -14.07 -7.60
N ARG A 383 16.75 -13.60 -6.35
CA ARG A 383 18.00 -13.36 -5.59
C ARG A 383 18.10 -14.29 -4.37
N PRO A 384 19.28 -14.41 -3.71
CA PRO A 384 19.41 -15.22 -2.50
C PRO A 384 18.49 -14.73 -1.36
N ALA A 385 17.99 -15.66 -0.53
CA ALA A 385 16.92 -15.46 0.46
C ALA A 385 17.13 -14.31 1.47
N GLN A 386 18.38 -13.92 1.76
CA GLN A 386 18.73 -12.88 2.75
C GLN A 386 18.33 -11.45 2.33
N ALA A 387 17.98 -11.21 1.06
CA ALA A 387 17.65 -9.88 0.54
C ALA A 387 16.17 -9.46 0.71
N TYR A 388 15.30 -10.33 1.22
CA TYR A 388 13.83 -10.15 1.22
C TYR A 388 13.22 -9.77 2.57
N GLN A 389 13.95 -9.95 3.67
CA GLN A 389 13.51 -9.67 5.02
C GLN A 389 14.45 -8.67 5.69
N ASN A 390 13.92 -7.84 6.57
CA ASN A 390 14.71 -6.96 7.40
C ASN A 390 14.84 -7.62 8.79
N TYR A 391 16.03 -8.15 9.08
CA TYR A 391 16.34 -8.80 10.36
C TYR A 391 16.92 -7.82 11.38
N ASP A 392 17.36 -6.65 10.92
CA ASP A 392 18.14 -5.71 11.74
C ASP A 392 17.29 -4.55 12.28
N GLN A 393 16.23 -4.12 11.55
CA GLN A 393 15.40 -2.96 11.96
C GLN A 393 13.91 -3.18 11.64
N GLY A 394 13.04 -2.94 12.65
CA GLY A 394 11.59 -3.10 12.59
C GLY A 394 10.80 -1.91 12.05
N HIS A 395 11.38 -0.70 12.12
CA HIS A 395 10.72 0.56 11.83
C HIS A 395 11.19 1.20 10.50
N SER A 396 10.38 2.10 9.95
CA SER A 396 10.71 2.82 8.73
C SER A 396 11.56 4.06 8.99
N THR A 397 12.83 4.04 8.60
CA THR A 397 13.78 5.17 8.75
C THR A 397 14.03 5.87 7.41
N PRO A 398 13.76 7.18 7.28
CA PRO A 398 14.21 7.95 6.13
C PRO A 398 15.73 8.07 6.16
N THR A 399 16.42 7.61 5.11
CA THR A 399 17.89 7.54 5.09
C THR A 399 18.57 8.80 4.54
N ARG A 400 17.90 9.58 3.69
CA ARG A 400 18.51 10.73 3.00
C ARG A 400 17.65 11.99 2.91
N SER A 401 16.33 11.88 2.94
CA SER A 401 15.46 13.04 3.00
C SER A 401 14.25 12.76 3.87
N GLN A 402 13.73 13.80 4.51
CA GLN A 402 12.59 13.74 5.40
C GLN A 402 11.51 14.67 4.87
N TYR A 403 10.30 14.16 4.67
CA TYR A 403 9.15 15.00 4.33
C TYR A 403 8.87 16.01 5.46
N VAL A 404 8.84 17.31 5.17
CA VAL A 404 8.72 18.36 6.21
C VAL A 404 7.48 19.24 6.11
N GLY A 405 6.80 19.32 4.96
CA GLY A 405 5.57 20.11 4.89
C GLY A 405 4.95 20.28 3.50
N ASP A 406 3.75 20.84 3.50
CA ASP A 406 2.94 21.16 2.33
C ASP A 406 2.96 22.69 2.08
N VAL A 407 3.14 23.13 0.83
CA VAL A 407 2.94 24.54 0.47
C VAL A 407 1.45 24.80 0.20
N LEU A 408 0.82 25.60 1.07
CA LEU A 408 -0.60 25.93 0.99
C LEU A 408 -0.88 27.13 0.09
N ASP A 409 -0.06 28.17 0.18
CA ASP A 409 -0.25 29.41 -0.56
C ASP A 409 1.08 30.13 -0.81
N VAL A 410 1.07 31.08 -1.73
CA VAL A 410 2.25 31.86 -2.12
C VAL A 410 1.86 33.33 -2.27
N ARG A 411 2.58 34.21 -1.58
CA ARG A 411 2.46 35.67 -1.72
C ARG A 411 3.18 36.14 -2.99
N ALA A 412 2.79 37.31 -3.49
CA ALA A 412 3.38 37.93 -4.68
C ALA A 412 4.89 38.25 -4.54
N ASP A 413 5.43 38.28 -3.32
CA ASP A 413 6.84 38.51 -3.01
C ASP A 413 7.67 37.21 -2.93
N GLY A 414 7.07 36.06 -3.27
CA GLY A 414 7.75 34.76 -3.33
C GLY A 414 7.83 34.02 -1.99
N TRP A 415 7.15 34.51 -0.95
CA TRP A 415 7.00 33.79 0.32
C TRP A 415 5.89 32.75 0.24
N ALA A 416 6.20 31.53 0.62
CA ALA A 416 5.29 30.40 0.65
C ALA A 416 4.81 30.12 2.07
N LEU A 417 3.50 29.97 2.23
CA LEU A 417 2.89 29.47 3.46
C LEU A 417 3.02 27.96 3.50
N VAL A 418 3.79 27.45 4.46
CA VAL A 418 4.08 26.04 4.65
C VAL A 418 3.33 25.52 5.87
N GLU A 419 2.53 24.47 5.70
CA GLU A 419 2.04 23.67 6.82
C GLU A 419 3.05 22.58 7.15
N THR A 420 3.65 22.69 8.32
CA THR A 420 4.79 21.87 8.72
C THR A 420 4.32 20.52 9.28
N LYS A 421 4.97 19.44 8.84
CA LYS A 421 4.72 18.05 9.28
C LYS A 421 5.86 17.51 10.12
N ASN A 422 7.09 17.86 9.77
CA ASN A 422 8.30 17.53 10.53
C ASN A 422 9.20 18.74 10.69
N ARG A 423 10.15 18.64 11.61
CA ARG A 423 11.07 19.73 11.95
C ARG A 423 12.01 20.10 10.81
N PHE A 424 12.14 21.39 10.51
CA PHE A 424 13.25 21.95 9.73
C PHE A 424 13.66 23.33 10.27
N ALA A 425 14.86 23.78 9.92
CA ALA A 425 15.46 25.01 10.44
C ALA A 425 16.07 25.87 9.32
N VAL A 426 16.30 27.15 9.65
CA VAL A 426 17.16 28.03 8.85
C VAL A 426 18.55 27.39 8.76
N GLY A 427 19.08 27.30 7.54
CA GLY A 427 20.31 26.60 7.20
C GLY A 427 20.09 25.24 6.53
N ASP A 428 18.93 24.61 6.73
CA ASP A 428 18.60 23.33 6.09
C ASP A 428 18.42 23.49 4.57
N GLU A 429 18.73 22.44 3.82
CA GLU A 429 18.45 22.35 2.40
C GLU A 429 17.11 21.61 2.18
N LEU A 430 16.14 22.31 1.58
CA LEU A 430 14.84 21.76 1.23
C LEU A 430 14.77 21.43 -0.25
N GLU A 431 14.39 20.20 -0.57
CA GLU A 431 13.92 19.81 -1.89
C GLU A 431 12.44 20.21 -2.01
N VAL A 432 12.18 21.14 -2.94
CA VAL A 432 10.84 21.52 -3.39
C VAL A 432 10.43 20.54 -4.48
N ILE A 433 9.39 19.77 -4.22
CA ILE A 433 8.84 18.76 -5.13
C ILE A 433 7.54 19.31 -5.72
N HIS A 434 7.56 19.59 -7.02
CA HIS A 434 6.48 20.28 -7.72
C HIS A 434 6.20 19.60 -9.07
N PRO A 435 4.95 19.60 -9.57
CA PRO A 435 4.59 19.01 -10.87
C PRO A 435 5.43 19.48 -12.05
N ALA A 436 5.86 20.75 -12.04
CA ALA A 436 6.71 21.32 -13.09
C ALA A 436 8.22 21.00 -12.96
N GLY A 437 8.64 20.30 -11.90
CA GLY A 437 10.03 19.92 -11.65
C GLY A 437 10.49 20.19 -10.23
N ASN A 438 11.53 19.45 -9.80
CA ASN A 438 12.09 19.55 -8.47
C ASN A 438 13.27 20.52 -8.41
N ARG A 439 13.46 21.19 -7.28
CA ARG A 439 14.64 22.04 -7.02
C ARG A 439 15.05 22.02 -5.56
N CYS A 440 16.32 22.30 -5.28
CA CYS A 440 16.79 22.50 -3.91
C CYS A 440 16.86 23.99 -3.58
N VAL A 441 16.41 24.35 -2.38
CA VAL A 441 16.46 25.71 -1.82
C VAL A 441 17.03 25.63 -0.41
N ARG A 442 18.03 26.45 -0.12
CA ARG A 442 18.53 26.62 1.25
C ARG A 442 17.64 27.59 2.00
N VAL A 443 17.20 27.21 3.20
CA VAL A 443 16.37 28.08 4.03
C VAL A 443 17.24 29.16 4.64
N GLU A 444 17.15 30.39 4.14
CA GLU A 444 17.93 31.52 4.67
C GLU A 444 17.21 32.26 5.80
N ARG A 445 15.88 32.27 5.75
CA ARG A 445 15.01 32.94 6.73
C ARG A 445 13.63 32.32 6.74
N MET A 446 12.92 32.45 7.84
CA MET A 446 11.56 31.94 8.03
C MET A 446 10.80 32.84 9.02
N GLN A 447 9.48 32.91 8.87
CA GLN A 447 8.59 33.67 9.76
C GLN A 447 7.47 32.78 10.29
N ASN A 448 6.97 33.08 11.49
CA ASN A 448 5.73 32.48 11.99
C ASN A 448 4.49 33.07 11.28
N ALA A 449 3.29 32.63 11.68
CA ALA A 449 2.03 33.13 11.11
C ALA A 449 1.84 34.64 11.30
N ASP A 450 2.38 35.20 12.39
CA ASP A 450 2.29 36.63 12.76
C ASP A 450 3.37 37.49 12.08
N GLY A 451 4.27 36.89 11.29
CA GLY A 451 5.33 37.58 10.57
C GLY A 451 6.63 37.77 11.36
N GLU A 452 6.70 37.24 12.59
CA GLU A 452 7.91 37.31 13.42
C GLU A 452 8.97 36.32 12.92
N PRO A 453 10.26 36.71 12.86
CA PRO A 453 11.33 35.81 12.44
C PRO A 453 11.47 34.61 13.37
N ILE A 454 11.55 33.42 12.80
CA ILE A 454 11.83 32.17 13.52
C ILE A 454 12.98 31.42 12.83
N THR A 455 13.75 30.68 13.62
CA THR A 455 14.87 29.89 13.11
C THR A 455 14.54 28.40 12.97
N VAL A 456 13.49 27.93 13.64
CA VAL A 456 13.10 26.51 13.66
C VAL A 456 11.59 26.39 13.50
N ALA A 457 11.16 25.57 12.55
CA ALA A 457 9.82 25.05 12.45
C ALA A 457 9.80 23.71 13.19
N ALA A 458 9.17 23.67 14.37
CA ALA A 458 9.18 22.47 15.24
C ALA A 458 8.41 21.27 14.65
N GLY A 459 7.44 21.54 13.77
CA GLY A 459 6.58 20.55 13.13
C GLY A 459 5.27 20.27 13.88
N ASN A 460 4.25 19.92 13.09
CA ASN A 460 2.98 19.25 13.43
C ASN A 460 1.81 20.06 14.04
N PRO A 461 0.76 20.36 13.25
CA PRO A 461 0.80 21.33 12.18
C PRO A 461 1.06 22.74 12.73
N LEU A 462 2.22 23.32 12.36
CA LEU A 462 2.50 24.75 12.53
C LEU A 462 2.55 25.39 11.13
N ARG A 463 2.01 26.61 10.99
CA ARG A 463 2.08 27.38 9.74
C ARG A 463 3.22 28.38 9.79
N VAL A 464 4.11 28.32 8.81
CA VAL A 464 5.30 29.18 8.71
C VAL A 464 5.41 29.74 7.31
N TRP A 465 5.98 30.93 7.18
CA TRP A 465 6.31 31.54 5.89
C TRP A 465 7.78 31.33 5.57
N VAL A 466 8.07 30.82 4.38
CA VAL A 466 9.43 30.54 3.90
C VAL A 466 9.62 31.13 2.49
N PRO A 467 10.71 31.87 2.20
CA PRO A 467 10.97 32.41 0.87
C PRO A 467 11.50 31.29 -0.03
N LEU A 468 10.60 30.57 -0.69
CA LEU A 468 10.96 29.47 -1.57
C LEU A 468 11.09 29.89 -3.04
N GLY A 469 10.67 31.12 -3.38
CA GLY A 469 10.55 31.61 -4.76
C GLY A 469 9.41 30.95 -5.52
N GLU A 470 9.34 31.12 -6.84
CA GLU A 470 8.32 30.48 -7.70
C GLU A 470 8.94 29.53 -8.74
N PRO A 471 8.24 28.48 -9.22
CA PRO A 471 6.90 28.04 -8.83
C PRO A 471 6.92 27.08 -7.62
N VAL A 472 6.04 27.33 -6.63
CA VAL A 472 5.96 26.51 -5.40
C VAL A 472 4.53 26.23 -4.92
N ARG A 473 3.51 26.78 -5.56
CA ARG A 473 2.10 26.57 -5.17
C ARG A 473 1.76 25.09 -5.34
N GLY A 474 1.28 24.45 -4.27
CA GLY A 474 0.99 23.00 -4.27
C GLY A 474 2.23 22.10 -4.24
N ALA A 475 3.43 22.66 -4.00
CA ALA A 475 4.63 21.87 -3.82
C ALA A 475 4.66 21.16 -2.46
N LEU A 476 5.37 20.04 -2.43
CA LEU A 476 5.71 19.31 -1.21
C LEU A 476 7.17 19.55 -0.87
N LEU A 477 7.50 19.63 0.42
CA LEU A 477 8.85 19.93 0.88
C LEU A 477 9.47 18.72 1.57
N ALA A 478 10.69 18.38 1.19
CA ALA A 478 11.50 17.39 1.88
C ALA A 478 12.85 18.00 2.29
N ARG A 479 13.24 17.89 3.56
CA ARG A 479 14.57 18.28 4.01
C ARG A 479 15.58 17.21 3.61
N ARG A 480 16.70 17.60 3.01
CA ARG A 480 17.83 16.70 2.77
C ARG A 480 18.61 16.50 4.07
N LEU A 481 18.79 15.24 4.45
CA LEU A 481 19.60 14.84 5.59
C LEU A 481 21.06 14.72 5.11
N VAL A 482 21.96 15.46 5.76
CA VAL A 482 23.40 15.29 5.54
C VAL A 482 23.80 13.97 6.22
N PRO A 483 24.52 13.06 5.54
CA PRO A 483 25.02 11.85 6.19
C PRO A 483 25.87 12.22 7.40
N GLN A 484 25.49 11.78 8.59
CA GLN A 484 26.37 11.84 9.76
C GLN A 484 27.53 10.86 9.51
N GLY A 485 28.71 11.36 9.15
CA GLY A 485 29.89 10.53 8.91
C GLY A 485 30.92 11.03 7.89
N ALA A 486 30.94 12.32 7.55
CA ALA A 486 32.07 12.94 6.84
C ALA A 486 32.67 14.05 7.71
N GLU A 487 33.26 13.67 8.85
CA GLU A 487 34.32 14.48 9.44
C GLU A 487 35.63 14.15 8.72
N ALA A 488 36.43 15.20 8.54
CA ALA A 488 37.52 15.36 7.57
C ALA A 488 38.68 14.34 7.67
#